data_AF-A0AAE0NX17-F1
#
_entry.id   AF-A0AAE0NX17-F1
#
_cell.length_a   1.000
_cell.length_b   1.000
_cell.length_c   1.000
_cell.angle_alpha   90.00
_cell.angle_beta   90.00
_cell.angle_gamma   90.00
#
_symmetry.space_group_name_H-M   'P 1'
#
loop_
_entity.id
_entity.type
_entity.pdbx_description
1 polymer ?
#
loop_
_entity_poly.entity_id
_entity_poly.type
_entity_poly.pdbx_seq_one_letter_code
_entity_poly.pdbx_strand_id
1 'polypeptide(L)'
;FRKYSKSCRTFEADRDVAIYSLIQRMGQVLRIEVRYGIFRYFLGSLLLWRRTYENKTPVIPNKDRTVPSWSWMAYAGGIDFVLDAKARLMILPRIDLGFTKDGNALNV
;
A
#
# COMPACT_ATOMS: atom_id res chain seq x y z
N PHE A 1 -0.83 -8.83 -6.75
CA PHE A 1 0.02 -7.77 -6.16
C PHE A 1 1.44 -8.25 -5.81
N ARG A 2 1.61 -9.34 -5.03
CA ARG A 2 2.92 -9.91 -4.64
C ARG A 2 3.94 -10.07 -5.78
N LYS A 3 3.54 -10.68 -6.91
CA LYS A 3 4.43 -10.88 -8.07
C LYS A 3 4.88 -9.54 -8.66
N TYR A 4 3.93 -8.62 -8.85
CA TYR A 4 4.17 -7.28 -9.38
C TYR A 4 5.10 -6.44 -8.48
N SER A 5 4.87 -6.44 -7.16
CA SER A 5 5.68 -5.66 -6.21
C SER A 5 7.13 -6.13 -6.11
N LYS A 6 7.41 -7.41 -6.44
CA LYS A 6 8.77 -7.96 -6.53
C LYS A 6 9.48 -7.64 -7.85
N SER A 7 8.74 -7.29 -8.90
CA SER A 7 9.28 -7.03 -10.23
C SER A 7 9.81 -5.60 -10.43
N CYS A 8 9.47 -4.66 -9.53
CA CYS A 8 9.92 -3.27 -9.58
C CYS A 8 11.38 -3.11 -9.07
N ARG A 9 12.34 -3.83 -9.66
CA ARG A 9 13.74 -3.91 -9.18
C ARG A 9 14.73 -3.03 -9.94
N THR A 10 14.39 -2.58 -11.15
CA THR A 10 15.35 -1.87 -12.02
C THR A 10 15.76 -0.53 -11.42
N PHE A 11 14.80 0.25 -10.92
CA PHE A 11 15.03 1.48 -10.16
C PHE A 11 14.00 1.56 -9.02
N GLU A 12 14.49 1.56 -7.78
CA GLU A 12 13.59 1.61 -6.62
C GLU A 12 12.78 2.91 -6.55
N ALA A 13 13.31 4.01 -7.11
CA ALA A 13 12.64 5.29 -7.22
C ALA A 13 11.37 5.27 -8.10
N ASP A 14 11.26 4.34 -9.06
CA ASP A 14 10.07 4.23 -9.92
C ASP A 14 8.92 3.47 -9.25
N ARG A 15 9.19 2.88 -8.08
CA ARG A 15 8.27 1.96 -7.41
C ARG A 15 6.97 2.63 -7.02
N ASP A 16 7.03 3.83 -6.47
CA ASP A 16 5.84 4.57 -6.06
C ASP A 16 4.97 4.88 -7.28
N VAL A 17 5.55 5.31 -8.40
CA VAL A 17 4.85 5.56 -9.66
C VAL A 17 4.22 4.27 -10.20
N ALA A 18 4.97 3.17 -10.22
CA ALA A 18 4.50 1.89 -10.75
C ALA A 18 3.36 1.28 -9.90
N ILE A 19 3.44 1.38 -8.58
CA ILE A 19 2.40 0.89 -7.67
C ILE A 19 1.18 1.83 -7.69
N TYR A 20 1.42 3.14 -7.65
CA TYR A 20 0.36 4.15 -7.63
C TYR A 20 -0.48 4.11 -8.90
N SER A 21 0.14 4.06 -10.08
CA SER A 21 -0.58 4.02 -11.35
C SER A 21 -1.48 2.78 -11.47
N LEU A 22 -0.99 1.60 -11.04
CA LEU A 22 -1.77 0.37 -11.00
C LEU A 22 -2.98 0.50 -10.08
N ILE A 23 -2.77 1.01 -8.87
CA ILE A 23 -3.82 1.13 -7.86
C ILE A 23 -4.83 2.21 -8.23
N GLN A 24 -4.40 3.34 -8.81
CA GLN A 24 -5.31 4.34 -9.37
C GLN A 24 -6.24 3.74 -10.42
N ARG A 25 -5.69 2.94 -11.35
CA ARG A 25 -6.51 2.27 -12.37
C ARG A 25 -7.51 1.30 -11.75
N MET A 26 -7.09 0.53 -10.73
CA MET A 26 -8.01 -0.34 -9.98
C MET A 26 -9.09 0.46 -9.25
N GLY A 27 -8.73 1.57 -8.61
CA GLY A 27 -9.66 2.46 -7.91
C GLY A 27 -10.70 3.05 -8.85
N GLN A 28 -10.31 3.46 -10.06
CA GLN A 28 -11.24 3.94 -11.09
C GLN A 28 -12.24 2.86 -11.52
N VAL A 29 -11.74 1.64 -11.81
CA VAL A 29 -12.58 0.51 -12.24
C VAL A 29 -13.54 0.08 -11.14
N LEU A 30 -13.07 0.03 -9.90
CA LEU A 30 -13.86 -0.41 -8.74
C LEU A 30 -14.70 0.71 -8.12
N ARG A 31 -14.52 1.97 -8.55
CA ARG A 31 -15.11 3.17 -7.93
C ARG A 31 -14.79 3.30 -6.44
N ILE A 32 -13.54 3.01 -6.08
CA ILE A 32 -13.05 3.03 -4.69
C ILE A 32 -11.98 4.12 -4.57
N GLU A 33 -12.04 4.91 -3.49
CA GLU A 33 -10.97 5.84 -3.16
C GLU A 33 -9.67 5.08 -2.84
N VAL A 34 -8.60 5.47 -3.52
CA VAL A 34 -7.27 4.90 -3.33
C VAL A 34 -6.27 6.01 -3.05
N ARG A 35 -5.39 5.78 -2.06
CA ARG A 35 -4.26 6.66 -1.76
C ARG A 35 -3.06 5.86 -1.35
N TYR A 36 -1.90 6.30 -1.80
CA TYR A 36 -0.59 5.78 -1.41
C TYR A 36 -0.48 4.25 -1.34
N GLY A 37 -1.08 3.56 -2.30
CA GLY A 37 -1.04 2.11 -2.38
C GLY A 37 -2.09 1.37 -1.54
N ILE A 38 -3.07 2.07 -0.98
CA ILE A 38 -4.13 1.51 -0.13
C ILE A 38 -5.52 1.87 -0.69
N PHE A 39 -6.44 0.91 -0.63
CA PHE A 39 -7.87 1.07 -0.94
C PHE A 39 -8.65 1.36 0.34
N ARG A 40 -9.52 2.37 0.33
CA ARG A 40 -10.31 2.77 1.51
C ARG A 40 -11.08 1.61 2.14
N TYR A 41 -11.84 0.85 1.34
CA TYR A 41 -12.68 -0.25 1.87
C TYR A 41 -11.89 -1.47 2.35
N PHE A 42 -10.61 -1.56 2.01
CA PHE A 42 -9.75 -2.66 2.43
C PHE A 42 -8.63 -2.19 3.35
N LEU A 43 -8.72 -0.98 3.93
CA LEU A 43 -7.63 -0.39 4.72
C LEU A 43 -7.13 -1.37 5.79
N GLY A 44 -8.04 -1.96 6.57
CA GLY A 44 -7.70 -2.95 7.59
C GLY A 44 -6.96 -4.17 7.03
N SER A 45 -7.38 -4.71 5.88
CA SER A 45 -6.71 -5.85 5.25
C SER A 45 -5.36 -5.49 4.60
N LEU A 46 -5.19 -4.24 4.18
CA LEU A 46 -3.98 -3.75 3.51
C LEU A 46 -2.92 -3.27 4.51
N LEU A 47 -3.32 -2.97 5.74
CA LEU A 47 -2.41 -2.79 6.87
C LEU A 47 -1.78 -4.11 7.32
N LEU A 48 -2.41 -5.26 7.03
CA LEU A 48 -1.87 -6.60 7.30
C LEU A 48 -0.86 -7.08 6.25
N TRP A 49 -0.37 -6.17 5.41
CA TRP A 49 0.71 -6.49 4.50
C TRP A 49 2.03 -6.66 5.28
N ARG A 50 2.90 -7.52 4.77
CA ARG A 50 4.22 -7.84 5.32
C ARG A 50 5.27 -7.55 4.26
N ARG A 51 6.42 -7.00 4.65
CA ARG A 51 7.58 -6.94 3.75
C ARG A 51 8.17 -8.32 3.57
N THR A 52 8.52 -8.68 2.35
CA THR A 52 9.22 -9.94 2.08
C THR A 52 10.68 -9.93 2.53
N TYR A 53 11.25 -8.74 2.76
CA TYR A 53 12.61 -8.60 3.28
C TYR A 53 12.55 -8.41 4.79
N GLU A 54 13.32 -9.23 5.50
CA GLU A 54 13.41 -9.24 6.97
C GLU A 54 14.25 -8.08 7.51
N ASN A 55 15.12 -7.51 6.66
CA ASN A 55 15.97 -6.39 7.03
C ASN A 55 15.16 -5.08 6.99
N LYS A 56 15.37 -4.21 7.99
CA LYS A 56 14.80 -2.85 8.02
C LYS A 56 15.34 -2.04 6.85
N THR A 57 14.66 -2.07 5.71
CA THR A 57 14.99 -1.22 4.57
C THR A 57 14.65 0.24 4.88
N PRO A 58 15.58 1.18 4.62
CA PRO A 58 15.30 2.60 4.75
C PRO A 58 14.18 3.01 3.79
N VAL A 59 13.58 4.17 4.06
CA VAL A 59 12.64 4.80 3.12
C VAL A 59 13.39 5.10 1.83
N ILE A 60 12.78 4.78 0.68
CA ILE A 60 13.34 5.09 -0.63
C ILE A 60 13.37 6.62 -0.75
N PRO A 61 14.55 7.24 -0.95
CA PRO A 61 14.65 8.68 -1.11
C PRO A 61 14.03 9.07 -2.45
N ASN A 62 12.83 9.65 -2.39
CA ASN A 62 12.13 10.12 -3.57
C ASN A 62 12.26 11.65 -3.64
N LYS A 63 12.85 12.16 -4.73
CA LYS A 63 13.17 13.59 -4.88
C LYS A 63 11.95 14.45 -5.20
N ASP A 64 10.96 13.87 -5.86
CA ASP A 64 9.84 14.62 -6.45
C ASP A 64 8.52 14.44 -5.70
N ARG A 65 8.39 13.38 -4.88
CA ARG A 65 7.16 13.07 -4.13
C ARG A 65 7.46 12.52 -2.75
N THR A 66 6.91 13.18 -1.74
CA THR A 66 6.94 12.69 -0.36
C THR A 66 5.91 11.58 -0.21
N VAL A 67 6.36 10.32 -0.29
CA VAL A 67 5.52 9.17 0.04
C VAL A 67 5.43 9.06 1.57
N PRO A 68 4.23 8.98 2.17
CA PRO A 68 4.08 8.86 3.62
C PRO A 68 4.78 7.59 4.14
N SER A 69 5.40 7.68 5.33
CA SER A 69 6.15 6.58 5.93
C SER A 69 5.28 5.36 6.27
N TRP A 70 3.97 5.51 6.40
CA TRP A 70 3.05 4.36 6.58
C TRP A 70 2.73 3.65 5.26
N SER A 71 3.06 4.22 4.10
CA SER A 71 2.77 3.63 2.80
C SER A 71 3.78 2.55 2.42
N TRP A 72 3.29 1.45 1.87
CA TRP A 72 4.11 0.39 1.30
C TRP A 72 4.92 0.80 0.07
N MET A 73 4.57 1.93 -0.55
CA MET A 73 5.32 2.51 -1.67
C MET A 73 6.62 3.17 -1.19
N ALA A 74 6.73 3.52 0.09
CA ALA A 74 7.91 4.17 0.65
C ALA A 74 9.11 3.22 0.83
N TYR A 75 8.92 1.91 0.64
CA TYR A 75 9.91 0.91 1.00
C TYR A 75 10.19 -0.08 -0.12
N ALA A 76 11.46 -0.46 -0.24
CA ALA A 76 11.91 -1.49 -1.16
C ALA A 76 11.45 -2.91 -0.75
N GLY A 77 11.48 -3.82 -1.72
CA GLY A 77 11.18 -5.24 -1.51
C GLY A 77 9.78 -5.67 -1.97
N GLY A 78 9.45 -6.95 -1.81
CA GLY A 78 8.12 -7.45 -2.13
C GLY A 78 7.11 -7.17 -1.02
N ILE A 79 5.85 -7.13 -1.41
CA ILE A 79 4.70 -7.02 -0.51
C ILE A 79 4.03 -8.40 -0.45
N ASP A 80 4.04 -9.00 0.74
CA ASP A 80 3.36 -10.24 1.06
C ASP A 80 2.07 -9.97 1.84
N PHE A 81 1.12 -10.90 1.73
CA PHE A 81 -0.10 -10.87 2.51
C PHE A 81 0.08 -11.81 3.71
N VAL A 82 -0.32 -11.37 4.91
CA VAL A 82 -0.44 -12.26 6.07
C VAL A 82 -1.67 -13.14 5.84
N LEU A 83 -1.47 -14.27 5.13
CA LEU A 83 -2.47 -15.32 5.01
C LEU A 83 -2.41 -16.17 6.27
N ASP A 84 -3.02 -15.72 7.36
CA ASP A 84 -3.42 -16.64 8.42
C ASP A 84 -4.75 -17.30 7.99
N ALA A 85 -4.87 -18.62 8.12
CA ALA A 85 -6.10 -19.36 7.83
C ALA A 85 -7.28 -18.90 8.71
N LYS A 86 -7.00 -18.19 9.83
CA LYS A 86 -8.01 -17.50 10.65
C LYS A 86 -8.37 -16.10 10.16
N ALA A 87 -7.59 -15.49 9.25
CA ALA A 87 -7.91 -14.22 8.62
C ALA A 87 -8.96 -14.41 7.51
N ARG A 88 -10.06 -15.11 7.84
CA ARG A 88 -11.32 -15.05 7.07
C ARG A 88 -11.72 -13.59 7.04
N LEU A 89 -11.33 -12.92 5.96
CA LEU A 89 -11.92 -11.72 5.39
C LEU A 89 -12.63 -10.88 6.45
N MET A 90 -11.85 -10.27 7.35
CA MET A 90 -12.33 -9.11 8.09
C MET A 90 -12.38 -7.94 7.10
N ILE A 91 -13.26 -8.06 6.10
CA ILE A 91 -13.91 -6.91 5.48
C ILE A 91 -14.89 -6.45 6.56
N LEU A 92 -14.38 -5.82 7.61
CA LEU A 92 -15.21 -5.17 8.62
C LEU A 92 -15.72 -3.89 7.95
N PRO A 93 -17.00 -3.81 7.54
CA PRO A 93 -17.50 -2.66 6.79
C PRO A 93 -17.63 -1.39 7.66
N ARG A 94 -17.16 -1.46 8.92
CA ARG A 94 -17.66 -0.66 10.03
C ARG A 94 -16.58 -0.04 10.92
N ILE A 95 -15.31 -0.13 10.53
CA ILE A 95 -14.29 0.70 11.16
C ILE A 95 -14.15 1.92 10.25
N ASP A 96 -14.32 3.12 10.81
CA ASP A 96 -14.15 4.43 10.13
C ASP A 96 -12.67 4.71 9.78
N LEU A 97 -11.98 3.68 9.31
CA LEU A 97 -10.64 3.75 8.76
C LEU A 97 -10.73 4.51 7.44
N GLY A 98 -10.38 5.79 7.52
CA GLY A 98 -10.45 6.73 6.43
C GLY A 98 -9.10 7.39 6.17
N PHE A 99 -9.05 8.18 5.11
CA PHE A 99 -7.99 9.14 4.94
C PHE A 99 -8.36 10.42 5.69
N THR A 100 -7.37 11.12 6.23
CA THR A 100 -7.57 12.47 6.75
C THR A 100 -8.07 13.42 5.66
N LYS A 101 -8.58 14.61 6.02
CA LYS A 101 -9.13 15.56 5.02
C LYS A 101 -8.07 16.06 4.04
N ASP A 102 -6.84 16.27 4.51
CA ASP A 102 -5.65 16.52 3.69
C ASP A 102 -5.15 15.22 3.01
N GLY A 103 -5.45 14.09 3.64
CA GLY A 103 -5.26 12.72 3.17
C GLY A 103 -3.81 12.30 3.03
N ASN A 104 -2.94 12.94 3.81
CA ASN A 104 -1.55 12.51 4.04
C ASN A 104 -1.44 11.51 5.19
N ALA A 105 -2.50 11.33 5.97
CA ALA A 105 -2.55 10.42 7.11
C ALA A 105 -3.81 9.54 7.07
N LEU A 106 -3.78 8.49 7.88
CA LEU A 106 -4.92 7.62 8.15
C LEU A 106 -5.67 8.18 9.37
N ASN A 107 -6.99 8.24 9.32
CA ASN A 107 -7.84 8.45 10.49
C ASN A 107 -8.12 7.07 11.09
N VAL A 108 -7.59 6.79 12.28
CA VAL A 108 -7.67 5.50 12.99
C VAL A 108 -8.48 5.69 14.26
#